data_AF-A0A3B0PWR2-F1
#
_entry.id   AF-A0A3B0PWR2-F1
#
_cell.length_a   1.000
_cell.length_b   1.000
_cell.length_c   1.000
_cell.angle_alpha   90.00
_cell.angle_beta   90.00
_cell.angle_gamma   90.00
#
_symmetry.space_group_name_H-M   'P 1'
#
loop_
_entity.id
_entity.type
_entity.pdbx_description
1 polymer ?
#
loop_
_entity_poly.entity_id
_entity_poly.type
_entity_poly.pdbx_seq_one_letter_code
_entity_poly.pdbx_strand_id
1 'polypeptide(L)'
;MILIIIFTFFYSYIQINPEQLAENFNKSHKFIPGVRPGLDTEKHITKVLMRINFIGAPFLAIVAVIPYIISLVLNVPTTLSLGGTGIIIMVSASMELYRSLRSAATTTSYQRLRKDIANRIEAELSLNDYMNKPNLEHDQYGLLGQHKKVEPTQDKKKNPSDPLEVSQLW
;
A
#
# COMPACT_ATOMS: atom_id res chain seq x y z
N MET A 1 -8.17 -29.28 -18.17
CA MET A 1 -7.98 -28.13 -19.08
C MET A 1 -9.28 -27.35 -19.29
N ILE A 2 -10.36 -27.97 -19.75
CA ILE A 2 -11.67 -27.29 -19.89
C ILE A 2 -12.12 -26.60 -18.59
N LEU A 3 -11.96 -27.26 -17.43
CA LEU A 3 -12.34 -26.70 -16.13
C LEU A 3 -11.57 -25.41 -15.79
N ILE A 4 -10.27 -25.33 -16.13
CA ILE A 4 -9.45 -24.13 -15.88
C ILE A 4 -9.97 -22.95 -16.70
N ILE A 5 -10.35 -23.19 -17.96
CA ILE A 5 -10.89 -22.16 -18.84
C ILE A 5 -12.20 -21.63 -18.26
N ILE A 6 -13.16 -22.52 -17.99
CA ILE A 6 -14.47 -22.13 -17.43
C ILE A 6 -14.30 -21.38 -16.10
N PHE A 7 -13.47 -21.90 -15.20
CA PHE A 7 -13.27 -21.31 -13.88
C PHE A 7 -12.60 -19.93 -13.96
N THR A 8 -11.68 -19.73 -14.90
CA THR A 8 -11.01 -18.43 -15.10
C THR A 8 -12.03 -17.35 -15.50
N PHE A 9 -12.91 -17.64 -16.46
CA PHE A 9 -13.95 -16.70 -16.87
C PHE A 9 -14.92 -16.43 -15.72
N PHE A 10 -15.38 -17.47 -15.02
CA PHE A 10 -16.35 -17.33 -13.94
C PHE A 10 -15.78 -16.55 -12.74
N TYR A 11 -14.54 -16.88 -12.34
CA TYR A 11 -13.82 -16.17 -11.28
C TYR A 11 -13.68 -14.69 -11.58
N SER A 12 -13.32 -14.33 -12.82
CA SER A 12 -13.22 -12.94 -13.25
C SER A 12 -14.54 -12.19 -13.12
N TYR A 13 -15.67 -12.79 -13.51
CA TYR A 13 -16.99 -12.13 -13.43
C TYR A 13 -17.51 -11.99 -11.99
N ILE A 14 -17.24 -12.98 -11.12
CA ILE A 14 -17.61 -12.90 -9.71
C ILE A 14 -16.77 -11.82 -9.01
N GLN A 15 -15.47 -11.79 -9.27
CA GLN A 15 -14.54 -10.88 -8.59
C GLN A 15 -14.66 -9.44 -9.09
N ILE A 16 -14.88 -9.26 -10.39
CA ILE A 16 -14.95 -7.95 -11.05
C ILE A 16 -16.29 -7.87 -11.76
N ASN A 17 -17.26 -7.26 -11.09
CA ASN A 17 -18.52 -6.91 -11.73
C ASN A 17 -18.32 -5.61 -12.56
N PRO A 18 -18.39 -5.67 -13.90
CA PRO A 18 -18.09 -4.53 -14.78
C PRO A 18 -19.11 -3.39 -14.63
N GLU A 19 -20.36 -3.71 -14.31
CA GLU A 19 -21.44 -2.73 -14.09
C GLU A 19 -21.16 -1.92 -12.82
N GLN A 20 -20.91 -2.61 -11.70
CA GLN A 20 -20.53 -1.96 -10.44
C GLN A 20 -19.21 -1.19 -10.57
N LEU A 21 -18.25 -1.70 -11.35
CA LEU A 21 -16.99 -1.01 -11.59
C LEU A 21 -17.19 0.29 -12.36
N ALA A 22 -18.04 0.28 -13.40
CA ALA A 22 -18.38 1.48 -14.16
C ALA A 22 -19.15 2.50 -13.31
N GLU A 23 -20.06 2.04 -12.46
CA GLU A 23 -20.79 2.90 -11.52
C GLU A 23 -19.85 3.52 -10.47
N ASN A 24 -18.93 2.73 -9.91
CA ASN A 24 -17.92 3.20 -8.97
C ASN A 24 -16.97 4.23 -9.61
N PHE A 25 -16.65 4.09 -10.89
CA PHE A 25 -15.87 5.06 -11.65
C PHE A 25 -16.60 6.39 -11.75
N ASN A 26 -17.89 6.35 -12.12
CA ASN A 26 -18.73 7.54 -12.18
C ASN A 26 -18.85 8.23 -10.80
N LYS A 27 -19.16 7.48 -9.74
CA LYS A 27 -19.23 8.00 -8.36
C LYS A 27 -17.90 8.59 -7.87
N SER A 28 -16.78 7.96 -8.23
CA SER A 28 -15.44 8.40 -7.86
C SER A 28 -14.87 9.49 -8.78
N HIS A 29 -15.66 10.03 -9.72
CA HIS A 29 -15.22 11.00 -10.75
C HIS A 29 -14.02 10.50 -11.58
N LYS A 30 -13.85 9.17 -11.71
CA LYS A 30 -12.83 8.53 -12.54
C LYS A 30 -13.46 8.14 -13.87
N PHE A 31 -12.80 8.46 -14.97
CA PHE A 31 -13.29 8.15 -16.31
C PHE A 31 -12.16 7.65 -17.22
N ILE A 32 -12.53 6.81 -18.18
CA ILE A 32 -11.60 6.30 -19.20
C ILE A 32 -11.65 7.29 -20.38
N PRO A 33 -10.52 7.90 -20.78
CA PRO A 33 -10.52 8.84 -21.90
C PRO A 33 -11.01 8.16 -23.18
N GLY A 34 -11.94 8.81 -23.90
CA GLY A 34 -12.53 8.29 -25.13
C GLY A 34 -13.76 7.38 -24.96
N VAL A 35 -14.20 7.10 -23.71
CA VAL A 35 -15.41 6.31 -23.42
C VAL A 35 -16.36 7.11 -22.54
N ARG A 36 -17.66 7.12 -22.87
CA ARG A 36 -18.66 7.86 -22.09
C ARG A 36 -18.95 7.11 -20.78
N PRO A 37 -19.05 7.82 -19.63
CA PRO A 37 -19.32 7.17 -18.34
C PRO A 37 -20.69 6.48 -18.32
N GLY A 38 -20.78 5.35 -17.62
CA GLY A 38 -21.97 4.52 -17.54
C GLY A 38 -21.86 3.26 -18.43
N LEU A 39 -22.89 3.02 -19.25
CA LEU A 39 -23.04 1.79 -20.04
C LEU A 39 -21.88 1.54 -21.03
N ASP A 40 -21.32 2.60 -21.61
CA ASP A 40 -20.20 2.46 -22.55
C ASP A 40 -18.90 2.05 -21.81
N THR A 41 -18.69 2.54 -20.59
CA THR A 41 -17.58 2.12 -19.71
C THR A 41 -17.72 0.66 -19.29
N GLU A 42 -18.92 0.21 -18.93
CA GLU A 42 -19.19 -1.19 -18.60
C GLU A 42 -18.86 -2.13 -19.78
N LYS A 43 -19.34 -1.80 -20.99
CA LYS A 43 -19.04 -2.57 -22.21
C LYS A 43 -17.55 -2.59 -22.51
N HIS A 44 -16.85 -1.48 -22.27
CA HIS A 44 -15.41 -1.40 -22.45
C HIS A 44 -14.67 -2.33 -21.48
N ILE A 45 -14.97 -2.24 -20.18
CA ILE A 45 -14.38 -3.10 -19.14
C ILE A 45 -14.64 -4.57 -19.46
N THR A 46 -15.87 -4.91 -19.79
CA THR A 46 -16.28 -6.28 -20.15
C THR A 46 -15.47 -6.82 -21.33
N LYS A 47 -15.27 -6.01 -22.38
CA LYS A 47 -14.44 -6.38 -23.54
C LYS A 47 -12.98 -6.61 -23.16
N VAL A 48 -12.44 -5.78 -22.27
CA VAL A 48 -11.06 -5.92 -21.77
C VAL A 48 -10.91 -7.20 -20.95
N LEU A 49 -11.84 -7.46 -20.01
CA LEU A 49 -11.85 -8.69 -19.20
C LEU A 49 -11.90 -9.93 -20.09
N MET A 50 -12.76 -9.96 -21.11
CA MET A 50 -12.82 -11.07 -22.05
C MET A 50 -11.51 -11.28 -22.81
N ARG A 51 -10.86 -10.21 -23.28
CA ARG A 51 -9.58 -10.31 -24.00
C ARG A 51 -8.47 -10.84 -23.09
N ILE A 52 -8.42 -10.39 -21.83
CA ILE A 52 -7.44 -10.87 -20.85
C ILE A 52 -7.69 -12.35 -20.55
N ASN A 53 -8.94 -12.74 -20.27
CA ASN A 53 -9.28 -14.13 -19.94
C ASN A 53 -9.01 -15.09 -21.10
N PHE A 54 -9.23 -14.65 -22.34
CA PHE A 54 -8.95 -15.45 -23.54
C PHE A 54 -7.47 -15.81 -23.68
N ILE A 55 -6.57 -14.89 -23.32
CA ILE A 55 -5.12 -15.11 -23.37
C ILE A 55 -4.60 -15.77 -22.07
N GLY A 56 -5.20 -15.43 -20.93
CA GLY A 56 -4.78 -15.91 -19.61
C GLY A 56 -5.18 -17.35 -19.32
N ALA A 57 -6.35 -17.81 -19.79
CA ALA A 57 -6.82 -19.17 -19.57
C ALA A 57 -5.86 -20.26 -20.13
N PRO A 58 -5.37 -20.19 -21.38
CA PRO A 58 -4.39 -21.16 -21.88
C PRO A 58 -3.04 -21.03 -21.17
N PHE A 59 -2.65 -19.83 -20.74
CA PHE A 59 -1.43 -19.64 -19.95
C PHE A 59 -1.53 -20.36 -18.58
N LEU A 60 -2.64 -20.18 -17.86
CA LEU A 60 -2.90 -20.87 -16.59
C LEU A 60 -2.95 -22.39 -16.74
N ALA A 61 -3.50 -22.87 -17.85
CA ALA A 61 -3.52 -24.29 -18.19
C ALA A 61 -2.10 -24.88 -18.31
N ILE A 62 -1.17 -24.15 -18.94
CA ILE A 62 0.23 -24.58 -19.06
C ILE A 62 0.90 -24.59 -17.68
N VAL A 63 0.75 -23.52 -16.90
CA VAL A 63 1.34 -23.39 -15.56
C VAL A 63 0.91 -24.53 -14.64
N ALA A 64 -0.36 -24.96 -14.72
CA ALA A 64 -0.87 -26.07 -13.93
C ALA A 64 -0.22 -27.43 -14.27
N VAL A 65 0.31 -27.60 -15.48
CA VAL A 65 0.95 -28.85 -15.93
C VAL A 65 2.44 -28.90 -15.56
N ILE A 66 3.10 -27.75 -15.39
CA ILE A 66 4.52 -27.65 -15.02
C ILE A 66 4.92 -28.55 -13.83
N PRO A 67 4.26 -28.48 -12.65
CA PRO A 67 4.68 -29.29 -11.51
C PRO A 67 4.56 -30.79 -11.78
N TYR A 68 3.56 -31.20 -12.56
CA TYR A 68 3.37 -32.60 -12.95
C TYR A 68 4.53 -33.12 -13.82
N ILE A 69 4.99 -32.32 -14.78
CA ILE A 69 6.12 -32.67 -15.64
C ILE A 69 7.42 -32.75 -14.83
N ILE A 70 7.65 -31.81 -13.92
CA ILE A 70 8.85 -31.79 -13.06
C ILE A 70 8.92 -33.05 -12.20
N SER A 71 7.80 -33.47 -11.60
CA SER A 71 7.74 -34.70 -10.80
C SER A 71 8.07 -35.96 -11.64
N LEU A 72 7.68 -35.99 -12.92
CA LEU A 72 7.96 -37.12 -13.81
C LEU A 72 9.46 -37.21 -14.19
N VAL A 73 10.10 -36.08 -14.47
CA VAL A 73 11.52 -36.05 -14.91
C VAL A 73 12.47 -36.35 -13.76
N LEU A 74 12.19 -35.83 -12.57
CA LEU A 74 13.10 -35.92 -11.42
C LEU A 74 12.96 -37.22 -10.61
N ASN A 75 12.01 -38.11 -10.94
CA ASN A 75 11.74 -39.40 -10.25
C ASN A 75 11.69 -39.26 -8.71
N VAL A 76 11.23 -38.11 -8.20
CA VAL A 76 11.21 -37.83 -6.77
C VAL A 76 10.08 -38.64 -6.12
N PRO A 77 10.32 -39.31 -4.99
CA PRO A 77 9.24 -39.99 -4.26
C PRO A 77 8.10 -39.01 -3.96
N THR A 78 6.86 -39.47 -4.15
CA THR A 78 5.63 -38.66 -4.00
C THR A 78 5.49 -38.01 -2.62
N THR A 79 6.19 -38.55 -1.61
CA THR A 79 6.26 -38.03 -0.25
C THR A 79 7.19 -36.82 -0.08
N LEU A 80 8.19 -36.67 -0.95
CA LEU A 80 9.16 -35.58 -0.93
C LEU A 80 8.86 -34.52 -2.02
N SER A 81 7.98 -34.86 -2.98
CA SER A 81 7.45 -33.89 -3.92
C SER A 81 6.73 -32.78 -3.14
N LEU A 82 7.25 -31.55 -3.25
CA LEU A 82 6.53 -30.33 -2.88
C LEU A 82 5.17 -30.33 -3.61
N GLY A 83 4.14 -30.83 -2.94
CA GLY A 83 2.82 -31.01 -3.54
C GLY A 83 2.14 -29.67 -3.85
N GLY A 84 0.96 -29.74 -4.49
CA GLY A 84 0.16 -28.56 -4.83
C GLY A 84 -0.09 -27.62 -3.64
N THR A 85 -0.27 -28.17 -2.44
CA THR A 85 -0.43 -27.40 -1.20
C THR A 85 0.79 -26.55 -0.85
N GLY A 86 2.00 -27.10 -1.00
CA GLY A 86 3.25 -26.36 -0.73
C GLY A 86 3.44 -25.20 -1.71
N ILE A 87 3.12 -25.41 -2.98
CA ILE A 87 3.17 -24.36 -4.00
C ILE A 87 2.16 -23.23 -3.69
N ILE A 88 0.92 -23.58 -3.30
CA ILE A 88 -0.10 -22.59 -2.94
C ILE A 88 0.36 -21.74 -1.74
N ILE A 89 0.92 -22.36 -0.70
CA ILE A 89 1.44 -21.63 0.47
C ILE A 89 2.60 -20.71 0.06
N MET A 90 3.54 -21.19 -0.75
CA MET A 90 4.72 -20.44 -1.17
C MET A 90 4.37 -19.20 -2.00
N VAL A 91 3.45 -19.33 -2.95
CA VAL A 91 2.96 -18.18 -3.75
C VAL A 91 2.20 -17.19 -2.86
N SER A 92 1.35 -17.68 -1.96
CA SER A 92 0.59 -16.83 -1.03
C SER A 92 1.51 -16.02 -0.11
N ALA A 93 2.49 -16.68 0.51
CA ALA A 93 3.47 -16.02 1.38
C ALA A 93 4.34 -15.02 0.61
N SER A 94 4.75 -15.37 -0.62
CA SER A 94 5.53 -14.48 -1.48
C SER A 94 4.75 -13.22 -1.86
N MET A 95 3.45 -13.35 -2.15
CA MET A 95 2.58 -12.21 -2.46
C MET A 95 2.33 -11.32 -1.24
N GLU A 96 2.16 -11.93 -0.06
CA GLU A 96 2.03 -11.20 1.21
C GLU A 96 3.31 -10.40 1.51
N LEU A 97 4.48 -11.04 1.38
CA LEU A 97 5.77 -10.39 1.57
C LEU A 97 5.96 -9.23 0.56
N TYR A 98 5.63 -9.45 -0.72
CA TYR A 98 5.73 -8.41 -1.74
C TYR A 98 4.86 -7.19 -1.44
N ARG A 99 3.60 -7.42 -1.03
CA ARG A 99 2.67 -6.34 -0.65
C ARG A 99 3.15 -5.59 0.59
N SER A 100 3.64 -6.32 1.60
CA SER A 100 4.21 -5.74 2.81
C SER A 100 5.41 -4.85 2.50
N LEU A 101 6.34 -5.35 1.68
CA LEU A 101 7.52 -4.59 1.24
C LEU A 101 7.12 -3.34 0.44
N ARG A 102 6.18 -3.48 -0.51
CA ARG A 102 5.69 -2.35 -1.31
C ARG A 102 5.02 -1.30 -0.45
N SER A 103 4.19 -1.71 0.51
CA SER A 103 3.49 -0.84 1.45
C SER A 103 4.46 -0.03 2.31
N ALA A 104 5.48 -0.69 2.87
CA ALA A 104 6.53 -0.05 3.66
C ALA A 104 7.31 0.99 2.83
N ALA A 105 7.65 0.66 1.57
CA ALA A 105 8.32 1.57 0.67
C ALA A 105 7.47 2.82 0.36
N THR A 106 6.17 2.65 0.03
CA THR A 106 5.28 3.79 -0.22
C THR A 106 5.08 4.66 1.01
N THR A 107 4.85 4.09 2.19
CA THR A 107 4.62 4.84 3.43
C THR A 107 5.81 5.73 3.78
N THR A 108 7.03 5.22 3.58
CA THR A 108 8.25 6.00 3.82
C THR A 108 8.31 7.24 2.91
N SER A 109 7.95 7.11 1.64
CA SER A 109 7.91 8.25 0.71
C SER A 109 6.89 9.30 1.12
N TYR A 110 5.70 8.89 1.55
CA TYR A 110 4.67 9.81 2.09
C TYR A 110 5.16 10.54 3.35
N GLN A 111 5.82 9.83 4.27
CA GLN A 111 6.33 10.43 5.51
C GLN A 111 7.46 11.45 5.24
N ARG A 112 8.34 11.19 4.27
CA ARG A 112 9.39 12.14 3.86
C ARG A 112 8.79 13.43 3.31
N LEU A 113 7.87 13.31 2.35
CA LEU A 113 7.20 14.47 1.76
C LEU A 113 6.47 15.30 2.83
N ARG A 114 5.76 14.65 3.76
CA ARG A 114 5.09 15.34 4.86
C ARG A 114 6.07 16.08 5.78
N LYS A 115 7.22 15.47 6.11
CA LYS A 115 8.26 16.12 6.92
C LYS A 115 8.89 17.30 6.18
N ASP A 116 9.17 17.15 4.89
CA ASP A 116 9.75 18.22 4.08
C ASP A 116 8.82 19.44 4.00
N ILE A 117 7.51 19.20 3.84
CA ILE A 117 6.51 20.27 3.87
C ILE A 117 6.44 20.92 5.26
N ALA A 118 6.42 20.13 6.34
CA ALA A 118 6.39 20.66 7.71
C ALA A 118 7.61 21.55 8.01
N ASN A 119 8.82 21.09 7.66
CA ASN A 119 10.04 21.86 7.85
C ASN A 119 10.04 23.16 7.04
N ARG A 120 9.46 23.14 5.82
CA ARG A 120 9.31 24.35 4.99
C ARG A 120 8.32 25.33 5.59
N ILE A 121 7.18 24.85 6.09
CA ILE A 121 6.18 25.69 6.77
C ILE A 121 6.76 26.28 8.06
N GLU A 122 7.52 25.52 8.84
CA GLU A 122 8.19 26.04 10.05
C GLU A 122 9.26 27.10 9.73
N ALA A 123 10.02 26.91 8.64
CA ALA A 123 10.96 27.92 8.15
C ALA A 123 10.25 29.20 7.69
N GLU A 124 9.11 29.08 7.00
CA GLU A 124 8.30 30.22 6.59
C GLU A 124 7.62 30.92 7.78
N LEU A 125 7.11 30.15 8.77
CA LEU A 125 6.45 30.71 9.94
C LEU A 125 7.45 31.46 10.83
N SER A 126 8.63 30.88 11.06
CA SER A 126 9.70 31.56 11.80
C SER A 126 10.18 32.82 11.07
N LEU A 127 10.36 32.77 9.74
CA LEU A 127 10.69 33.94 8.93
C LEU A 127 9.60 35.03 9.02
N ASN A 128 8.33 34.65 8.89
CA ASN A 128 7.22 35.58 9.01
C ASN A 128 7.15 36.22 10.41
N ASP A 129 7.42 35.45 11.47
CA ASP A 129 7.51 35.97 12.85
C ASP A 129 8.70 36.92 13.02
N TYR A 130 9.86 36.64 12.41
CA TYR A 130 11.01 37.55 12.44
C TYR A 130 10.71 38.87 11.70
N MET A 131 10.02 38.80 10.57
CA MET A 131 9.67 39.98 9.75
C MET A 131 8.56 40.82 10.38
N ASN A 132 7.70 40.21 11.20
CA ASN A 132 6.60 40.88 11.89
C ASN A 132 6.92 41.22 13.36
N LYS A 133 8.19 41.15 13.79
CA LYS A 133 8.58 41.63 15.11
C LYS A 133 8.44 43.16 15.18
N PRO A 134 7.64 43.71 16.11
CA PRO A 134 7.68 45.15 16.36
C PRO A 134 9.09 45.55 16.83
N ASN A 135 9.62 46.62 16.23
CA ASN A 135 10.97 47.12 16.42
C ASN A 135 11.24 47.46 17.90
N LEU A 136 11.71 46.49 18.67
CA LEU A 136 12.24 46.66 20.00
C LEU A 136 13.57 45.91 19.98
N GLU A 137 14.62 46.53 20.52
CA GLU A 137 16.02 46.06 20.54
C GLU A 137 16.93 46.62 19.42
N HIS A 138 17.11 47.95 19.39
CA HIS A 138 18.47 48.50 19.18
C HIS A 138 19.12 48.96 20.51
N ASP A 139 18.37 48.95 21.62
CA ASP A 139 18.81 49.55 22.90
C ASP A 139 19.18 48.53 24.00
N GLN A 140 19.08 47.21 23.76
CA GLN A 140 19.29 46.16 24.79
C GLN A 140 20.48 45.22 24.58
N TYR A 141 21.27 45.39 23.51
CA TYR A 141 22.48 44.57 23.29
C TYR A 141 23.64 44.86 24.24
N GLY A 142 23.50 45.84 25.15
CA GLY A 142 24.49 46.14 26.19
C GLY A 142 24.41 45.28 27.46
N LEU A 143 23.35 44.50 27.70
CA LEU A 143 23.09 43.93 29.04
C LEU A 143 22.68 42.44 29.12
N LEU A 144 22.64 41.66 28.04
CA LEU A 144 22.17 40.26 28.08
C LEU A 144 23.24 39.21 27.72
N GLY A 145 24.50 39.53 28.00
CA GLY A 145 25.60 38.56 27.99
C GLY A 145 25.60 37.57 29.16
N GLN A 146 24.61 37.58 30.05
CA GLN A 146 24.59 36.71 31.23
C GLN A 146 23.14 36.29 31.56
N HIS A 147 22.95 34.97 31.68
CA HIS A 147 21.73 34.25 32.12
C HIS A 147 20.61 34.03 31.09
N LYS A 148 20.65 32.86 30.41
CA LYS A 148 19.65 31.78 30.61
C LYS A 148 20.09 30.49 29.90
N LYS A 149 20.86 29.66 30.59
CA LYS A 149 21.03 28.24 30.25
C LYS A 149 19.75 27.54 30.69
N VAL A 150 18.86 27.19 29.77
CA VAL A 150 17.72 26.32 30.08
C VAL A 150 18.20 24.88 29.93
N GLU A 151 18.31 24.23 31.08
CA GLU A 151 18.64 22.82 31.29
C GLU A 151 17.81 21.89 30.38
N PRO A 152 18.38 20.84 29.75
CA PRO A 152 17.58 19.85 29.06
C PRO A 152 16.76 19.04 30.08
N THR A 153 15.44 19.24 30.08
CA THR A 153 14.50 18.39 30.82
C THR A 153 14.54 16.99 30.22
N GLN A 154 15.03 16.04 31.01
CA GLN A 154 14.93 14.61 30.77
C GLN A 154 13.45 14.21 30.62
N ASP A 155 12.97 14.05 29.39
CA ASP A 155 11.71 13.37 29.15
C ASP A 155 11.93 11.87 29.37
N LYS A 156 11.44 11.40 30.51
CA LYS A 156 11.46 10.00 30.89
C LYS A 156 10.67 9.22 29.86
N LYS A 157 11.35 8.32 29.14
CA LYS A 157 10.73 7.14 28.51
C LYS A 157 9.68 6.55 29.46
N LYS A 158 8.39 6.79 29.18
CA LYS A 158 7.30 6.00 29.78
C LYS A 158 7.39 4.61 29.14
N ASN A 159 8.01 3.69 29.88
CA ASN A 159 8.08 2.27 29.56
C ASN A 159 6.66 1.67 29.63
N PRO A 160 6.08 1.16 28.53
CA PRO A 160 4.70 0.67 28.52
C PRO A 160 4.58 -0.76 29.06
N SER A 161 5.25 -1.08 30.17
CA SER A 161 5.17 -2.41 30.80
C SER A 161 4.91 -2.35 32.31
N ASP A 162 4.16 -1.34 32.77
CA ASP A 162 3.72 -1.27 34.16
C ASP A 162 2.33 -1.91 34.33
N PRO A 163 2.18 -3.06 35.03
CA PRO A 163 0.92 -3.81 35.13
C PRO A 163 -0.14 -3.14 36.01
N LEU A 164 0.14 -1.97 36.57
CA LEU A 164 -0.68 -1.37 37.64
C LEU A 164 -1.61 -0.23 37.17
N GLU A 165 -1.68 0.07 35.86
CA GLU A 165 -2.60 1.08 35.30
C GLU A 165 -3.88 0.49 34.66
N VAL A 166 -4.11 -0.84 34.74
CA VAL A 166 -5.23 -1.52 34.07
C VAL A 166 -6.45 -1.78 34.98
N SER A 167 -6.35 -1.54 36.30
CA SER A 167 -7.46 -1.83 37.25
C SER A 167 -8.39 -0.64 37.52
N GLN A 168 -8.15 0.53 36.94
CA GLN A 168 -8.89 1.76 37.20
C GLN A 168 -9.78 2.23 36.02
N LEU A 169 -10.00 1.40 35.00
CA LEU A 169 -10.72 1.83 33.78
C LEU A 169 -11.86 0.92 33.27
N TRP A 170 -12.40 0.01 34.09
CA TRP A 170 -13.49 -0.92 33.75
C TRP A 170 -13.09 -2.11 32.87
#